data_AF-A0A222FH31-F1
#
_entry.id   AF-A0A222FH31-F1
#
_cell.length_a   1.000
_cell.length_b   1.000
_cell.length_c   1.000
_cell.angle_alpha   90.00
_cell.angle_beta   90.00
_cell.angle_gamma   90.00
#
_symmetry.space_group_name_H-M   'P 1'
#
loop_
_entity.id
_entity.type
_entity.pdbx_description
1 polymer ?
#
loop_
_entity_poly.entity_id
_entity_poly.type
_entity_poly.pdbx_seq_one_letter_code
_entity_poly.pdbx_strand_id
1 'polypeptide(L)'
;MISRIKVWLLAAMASVAVSAHAADFEAGKHYTVLDEPVPVQANGKIHVEEAFWYGCPHCFHLESVLTPWKKQLPDDVEFTGVPAMFGRAWVVHAQLYHVADALGVLDQVHEDIFKALHVGGQRLLDKAEQREFLMAKAGVSAEDFNKTYDSFTVKSRMKQADQRIRAFKIDGVPALIVQGKYIVTARQAGSQEALIKVVDHLIDQERRAL
;
A
#
# COMPACT_ATOMS: atom_id res chain seq x y z
N MET A 1 -57.09 51.83 -13.34
CA MET A 1 -57.44 51.20 -12.05
C MET A 1 -56.87 49.79 -12.05
N ILE A 2 -55.66 49.64 -11.51
CA ILE A 2 -55.40 48.83 -10.30
C ILE A 2 -55.76 47.35 -10.50
N SER A 3 -54.77 46.53 -10.85
CA SER A 3 -54.46 45.37 -10.03
C SER A 3 -53.05 44.87 -10.33
N ARG A 4 -52.22 44.91 -9.28
CA ARG A 4 -50.83 44.47 -9.24
C ARG A 4 -50.83 42.97 -9.01
N ILE A 5 -50.42 42.18 -9.99
CA ILE A 5 -50.08 40.77 -9.77
C ILE A 5 -48.57 40.65 -9.96
N LYS A 6 -47.87 40.68 -8.83
CA LYS A 6 -46.47 40.25 -8.71
C LYS A 6 -46.46 38.73 -8.79
N VAL A 7 -45.84 38.16 -9.81
CA VAL A 7 -45.35 36.77 -9.72
C VAL A 7 -43.89 36.79 -10.18
N TRP A 8 -43.02 36.62 -9.19
CA TRP A 8 -41.58 36.45 -9.33
C TRP A 8 -41.32 35.08 -9.97
N LEU A 9 -40.74 35.06 -11.17
CA LEU A 9 -40.16 33.84 -11.75
C LEU A 9 -38.69 33.76 -11.33
N LEU A 10 -38.46 33.26 -10.11
CA LEU A 10 -37.17 32.66 -9.75
C LEU A 10 -37.09 31.32 -10.48
N ALA A 11 -36.20 31.21 -11.47
CA ALA A 11 -35.79 29.94 -12.04
C ALA A 11 -35.08 29.13 -10.95
N ALA A 12 -35.77 28.13 -10.42
CA ALA A 12 -35.22 27.15 -9.50
C ALA A 12 -34.20 26.30 -10.26
N MET A 13 -32.92 26.64 -10.11
CA MET A 13 -31.80 25.81 -10.51
C MET A 13 -31.79 24.61 -9.54
N ALA A 14 -32.40 23.50 -9.97
CA ALA A 14 -32.43 22.27 -9.21
C ALA A 14 -31.01 21.69 -9.16
N SER A 15 -30.29 22.01 -8.07
CA SER A 15 -29.06 21.34 -7.70
C SER A 15 -29.39 19.87 -7.46
N VAL A 16 -29.07 18.99 -8.42
CA VAL A 16 -29.01 17.56 -8.15
C VAL A 16 -27.81 17.35 -7.24
N ALA A 17 -28.05 17.43 -5.93
CA ALA A 17 -27.11 16.93 -4.95
C ALA A 17 -27.02 15.43 -5.16
N VAL A 18 -25.98 14.99 -5.86
CA VAL A 18 -25.59 13.58 -5.85
C VAL A 18 -25.16 13.30 -4.42
N SER A 19 -26.09 12.79 -3.62
CA SER A 19 -25.76 12.18 -2.34
C SER A 19 -24.93 10.95 -2.65
N ALA A 20 -23.61 11.11 -2.66
CA ALA A 20 -22.71 9.98 -2.55
C ALA A 20 -23.10 9.26 -1.27
N HIS A 21 -23.73 8.08 -1.37
CA HIS A 21 -23.80 7.18 -0.24
C HIS A 21 -22.36 6.87 0.14
N ALA A 22 -21.89 7.47 1.23
CA ALA A 22 -20.73 6.95 1.92
C ALA A 22 -21.06 5.49 2.19
N ALA A 23 -20.28 4.57 1.62
CA ALA A 23 -20.37 3.19 2.04
C ALA A 23 -20.07 3.18 3.54
N ASP A 24 -21.03 2.76 4.35
CA ASP A 24 -20.83 2.64 5.79
C ASP A 24 -19.94 1.42 6.05
N PHE A 25 -18.62 1.66 6.06
CA PHE A 25 -17.65 0.64 6.40
C PHE A 25 -17.58 0.49 7.92
N GLU A 26 -18.01 -0.66 8.40
CA GLU A 26 -18.02 -1.01 9.82
C GLU A 26 -16.74 -1.74 10.27
N ALA A 27 -16.20 -1.33 11.43
CA ALA A 27 -15.15 -2.04 12.15
C ALA A 27 -15.59 -3.46 12.55
N GLY A 28 -14.67 -4.42 12.50
CA GLY A 28 -14.94 -5.84 12.77
C GLY A 28 -15.58 -6.57 11.58
N LYS A 29 -16.08 -5.85 10.57
CA LYS A 29 -16.67 -6.42 9.35
C LYS A 29 -15.78 -6.18 8.14
N HIS A 30 -15.50 -4.92 7.81
CA HIS A 30 -14.73 -4.55 6.61
C HIS A 30 -13.25 -4.29 6.90
N TYR A 31 -12.94 -3.93 8.14
CA TYR A 31 -11.58 -3.73 8.63
C TYR A 31 -11.49 -4.08 10.12
N THR A 32 -10.28 -4.31 10.60
CA THR A 32 -9.97 -4.55 12.02
C THR A 32 -9.34 -3.31 12.61
N VAL A 33 -9.74 -2.92 13.82
CA VAL A 33 -9.03 -1.91 14.61
C VAL A 33 -8.01 -2.62 15.49
N LEU A 34 -6.76 -2.18 15.49
CA LEU A 34 -5.72 -2.71 16.36
C LEU A 34 -5.97 -2.27 17.81
N ASP A 35 -5.89 -3.22 18.74
CA ASP A 35 -6.00 -2.93 20.17
C ASP A 35 -4.91 -1.94 20.63
N GLU A 36 -3.71 -2.11 20.08
CA GLU A 36 -2.54 -1.26 20.32
C GLU A 36 -2.08 -0.67 18.98
N PRO A 37 -2.37 0.62 18.72
CA PRO A 37 -1.88 1.28 17.51
C PRO A 37 -0.36 1.24 17.42
N VAL A 38 0.16 0.87 16.25
CA VAL A 38 1.60 0.90 15.98
C VAL A 38 1.99 2.31 15.56
N PRO A 39 2.99 2.94 16.21
CA PRO A 39 3.42 4.27 15.84
C PRO A 39 3.86 4.38 14.38
N VAL A 40 3.47 5.49 13.76
CA VAL A 40 3.94 5.95 12.45
C VAL A 40 4.73 7.25 12.63
N GLN A 41 5.42 7.70 11.58
CA GLN A 41 6.20 8.92 11.67
C GLN A 41 5.29 10.14 11.88
N ALA A 42 5.65 10.99 12.84
CA ALA A 42 4.95 12.26 13.10
C ALA A 42 5.38 13.33 12.07
N ASN A 43 5.18 13.05 10.78
CA ASN A 43 5.57 13.89 9.65
C ASN A 43 4.39 14.67 9.03
N GLY A 44 3.23 14.65 9.69
CA GLY A 44 2.01 15.33 9.21
C GLY A 44 1.28 14.62 8.07
N LYS A 45 1.70 13.40 7.71
CA LYS A 45 1.03 12.57 6.69
C LYS A 45 0.21 11.45 7.32
N ILE A 46 -0.78 10.99 6.56
CA ILE A 46 -1.52 9.76 6.82
C ILE A 46 -0.74 8.61 6.19
N HIS A 47 -0.37 7.63 7.00
CA HIS A 47 0.46 6.50 6.58
C HIS A 47 -0.43 5.35 6.10
N VAL A 48 -0.17 4.85 4.90
CA VAL A 48 -0.74 3.60 4.40
C VAL A 48 0.38 2.63 4.12
N GLU A 49 0.27 1.43 4.66
CA GLU A 49 1.29 0.41 4.54
C GLU A 49 0.73 -0.86 3.94
N GLU A 50 1.48 -1.50 3.06
CA GLU A 50 1.12 -2.80 2.52
C GLU A 50 2.00 -3.89 3.09
N ALA A 51 1.40 -4.82 3.82
CA ALA A 51 2.05 -6.10 4.12
C ALA A 51 1.92 -7.03 2.92
N PHE A 52 3.04 -7.37 2.29
CA PHE A 52 3.05 -8.17 1.06
C PHE A 52 4.19 -9.18 1.01
N TRP A 53 4.16 -10.05 0.01
CA TRP A 53 5.29 -10.86 -0.41
C TRP A 53 5.30 -10.98 -1.93
N TYR A 54 6.46 -10.76 -2.56
CA TYR A 54 6.58 -10.86 -4.02
C TYR A 54 6.12 -12.21 -4.59
N GLY A 55 6.28 -13.30 -3.85
CA GLY A 55 5.84 -14.63 -4.30
C GLY A 55 4.36 -14.93 -4.06
N CYS A 56 3.58 -14.02 -3.48
CA CYS A 56 2.15 -14.24 -3.22
C CYS A 56 1.31 -13.88 -4.44
N PRO A 57 0.51 -14.82 -5.01
CA PRO A 57 -0.34 -14.54 -6.17
C PRO A 57 -1.39 -13.45 -5.90
N HIS A 58 -1.94 -13.40 -4.68
CA HIS A 58 -2.92 -12.37 -4.31
C HIS A 58 -2.30 -10.97 -4.20
N CYS A 59 -1.04 -10.87 -3.76
CA CYS A 59 -0.31 -9.60 -3.78
C CYS A 59 -0.06 -9.15 -5.23
N PHE A 60 0.38 -10.07 -6.09
CA PHE A 60 0.59 -9.75 -7.50
C PHE A 60 -0.69 -9.29 -8.21
N HIS A 61 -1.83 -9.95 -7.95
CA HIS A 61 -3.10 -9.50 -8.51
C HIS A 61 -3.52 -8.12 -7.96
N LEU A 62 -3.25 -7.85 -6.68
CA LEU A 62 -3.58 -6.57 -6.05
C LEU A 62 -2.85 -5.40 -6.73
N GLU A 63 -1.64 -5.61 -7.27
CA GLU A 63 -0.90 -4.56 -7.99
C GLU A 63 -1.69 -3.91 -9.14
N SER A 64 -2.61 -4.66 -9.77
CA SER A 64 -3.45 -4.15 -10.86
C SER A 64 -4.38 -3.01 -10.44
N VAL A 65 -4.81 -3.01 -9.17
CA VAL A 65 -5.65 -1.95 -8.59
C VAL A 65 -4.83 -0.99 -7.73
N LEU A 66 -3.78 -1.48 -7.07
CA LEU A 66 -2.96 -0.70 -6.14
C LEU A 66 -2.05 0.29 -6.87
N THR A 67 -1.43 -0.13 -7.98
CA THR A 67 -0.54 0.74 -8.77
C THR A 67 -1.23 2.01 -9.31
N PRO A 68 -2.40 1.94 -9.99
CA PRO A 68 -3.09 3.15 -10.42
C PRO A 68 -3.62 3.98 -9.25
N TRP A 69 -4.05 3.35 -8.14
CA TRP A 69 -4.50 4.06 -6.94
C TRP A 69 -3.37 4.85 -6.27
N LYS A 70 -2.16 4.25 -6.11
CA LYS A 70 -0.98 4.94 -5.54
C LYS A 70 -0.64 6.24 -6.28
N LYS A 71 -0.85 6.27 -7.60
CA LYS A 71 -0.59 7.46 -8.44
C LYS A 71 -1.60 8.59 -8.25
N GLN A 72 -2.72 8.31 -7.59
CA GLN A 72 -3.81 9.27 -7.32
C GLN A 72 -3.83 9.71 -5.85
N LEU A 73 -2.92 9.19 -5.02
CA LEU A 73 -2.85 9.56 -3.62
C LEU A 73 -2.55 11.07 -3.48
N PRO A 74 -3.27 11.78 -2.61
CA PRO A 74 -2.99 13.16 -2.30
C PRO A 74 -1.66 13.30 -1.52
N ASP A 75 -1.05 14.49 -1.55
CA ASP A 75 0.27 14.75 -0.96
C ASP A 75 0.33 14.52 0.57
N ASP A 76 -0.83 14.54 1.24
CA ASP A 76 -0.99 14.27 2.67
C ASP A 76 -1.05 12.78 3.01
N VAL A 77 -0.93 11.88 2.03
CA VAL A 77 -0.83 10.43 2.22
C VAL A 77 0.55 9.94 1.83
N GLU A 78 1.12 9.06 2.66
CA GLU A 78 2.37 8.35 2.39
C GLU A 78 2.09 6.85 2.29
N PHE A 79 2.50 6.24 1.17
CA PHE A 79 2.37 4.80 0.97
C PHE A 79 3.73 4.12 1.10
N THR A 80 3.81 3.02 1.86
CA THR A 80 5.04 2.21 1.95
C THR A 80 4.75 0.71 1.92
N GLY A 81 5.61 -0.06 1.26
CA GLY A 81 5.57 -1.52 1.33
C GLY A 81 6.33 -2.06 2.55
N VAL A 82 5.75 -3.06 3.21
CA VAL A 82 6.31 -3.78 4.36
C VAL A 82 6.38 -5.27 4.01
N PRO A 83 7.50 -5.78 3.47
CA PRO A 83 7.59 -7.17 3.06
C PRO A 83 7.51 -8.11 4.26
N ALA A 84 6.54 -9.03 4.25
CA ALA A 84 6.38 -10.07 5.25
C ALA A 84 7.48 -11.14 5.13
N MET A 85 7.85 -11.75 6.24
CA MET A 85 8.99 -12.68 6.34
C MET A 85 8.64 -14.01 7.02
N PHE A 86 7.49 -14.60 6.66
CA PHE A 86 6.98 -15.83 7.28
C PHE A 86 7.75 -17.11 6.90
N GLY A 87 8.72 -17.02 5.98
CA GLY A 87 9.54 -18.16 5.58
C GLY A 87 10.83 -17.77 4.87
N ARG A 88 11.70 -18.75 4.62
CA ARG A 88 13.04 -18.50 4.04
C ARG A 88 13.00 -17.75 2.72
N ALA A 89 12.13 -18.15 1.79
CA ALA A 89 11.97 -17.46 0.52
C ALA A 89 11.46 -16.01 0.69
N TRP A 90 10.62 -15.77 1.70
CA TRP A 90 10.05 -14.45 1.97
C TRP A 90 11.12 -13.50 2.50
N VAL A 91 11.99 -13.98 3.39
CA VAL A 91 13.16 -13.24 3.87
C VAL A 91 14.07 -12.80 2.71
N VAL A 92 14.33 -13.70 1.77
CA VAL A 92 15.17 -13.40 0.60
C VAL A 92 14.52 -12.35 -0.31
N HIS A 93 13.20 -12.42 -0.52
CA HIS A 93 12.46 -11.42 -1.30
C HIS A 93 12.30 -10.08 -0.56
N ALA A 94 12.20 -10.10 0.76
CA ALA A 94 12.20 -8.90 1.60
C ALA A 94 13.55 -8.17 1.54
N GLN A 95 14.65 -8.93 1.50
CA GLN A 95 15.97 -8.36 1.29
C GLN A 95 16.07 -7.70 -0.10
N LEU A 96 15.59 -8.36 -1.16
CA LEU A 96 15.52 -7.76 -2.51
C LEU A 96 14.77 -6.43 -2.51
N TYR A 97 13.59 -6.37 -1.86
CA TYR A 97 12.82 -5.15 -1.73
C TYR A 97 13.64 -4.02 -1.10
N HIS A 98 14.26 -4.28 0.06
CA HIS A 98 15.02 -3.26 0.77
C HIS A 98 16.34 -2.89 0.08
N VAL A 99 16.92 -3.78 -0.71
CA VAL A 99 18.08 -3.47 -1.56
C VAL A 99 17.67 -2.54 -2.69
N ALA A 100 16.59 -2.83 -3.40
CA ALA A 100 16.07 -1.95 -4.45
C ALA A 100 15.70 -0.57 -3.92
N ASP A 101 15.07 -0.52 -2.74
CA ASP A 101 14.73 0.72 -2.01
C ASP A 101 15.98 1.49 -1.58
N ALA A 102 16.99 0.83 -1.00
CA ALA A 102 18.24 1.48 -0.59
C ALA A 102 19.06 2.02 -1.78
N LEU A 103 18.92 1.40 -2.95
CA LEU A 103 19.52 1.87 -4.20
C LEU A 103 18.69 2.95 -4.91
N GLY A 104 17.48 3.25 -4.43
CA GLY A 104 16.58 4.23 -5.05
C GLY A 104 15.96 3.77 -6.37
N VAL A 105 15.94 2.46 -6.63
CA VAL A 105 15.41 1.88 -7.89
C VAL A 105 14.10 1.12 -7.69
N LEU A 106 13.54 1.12 -6.47
CA LEU A 106 12.34 0.35 -6.14
C LEU A 106 11.17 0.64 -7.07
N ASP A 107 10.82 1.91 -7.28
CA ASP A 107 9.69 2.30 -8.15
C ASP A 107 9.84 1.81 -9.60
N GLN A 108 11.07 1.67 -10.07
CA GLN A 108 11.38 1.16 -11.41
C GLN A 108 11.21 -0.37 -11.49
N VAL A 109 11.55 -1.10 -10.44
CA VAL A 109 11.67 -2.58 -10.49
C VAL A 109 10.57 -3.32 -9.75
N HIS A 110 9.75 -2.66 -8.93
CA HIS A 110 8.78 -3.33 -8.06
C HIS A 110 7.81 -4.24 -8.82
N GLU A 111 7.14 -3.70 -9.85
CA GLU A 111 6.22 -4.46 -10.71
C GLU A 111 6.97 -5.54 -11.52
N ASP A 112 8.20 -5.24 -11.95
CA ASP A 112 9.03 -6.17 -12.71
C ASP A 112 9.46 -7.39 -11.87
N ILE A 113 9.71 -7.21 -10.56
CA ILE A 113 10.01 -8.32 -9.65
C ILE A 113 8.79 -9.24 -9.54
N PHE A 114 7.60 -8.69 -9.35
CA PHE A 114 6.38 -9.49 -9.34
C PHE A 114 6.20 -10.27 -10.66
N LYS A 115 6.35 -9.61 -11.82
CA LYS A 115 6.25 -10.26 -13.13
C LYS A 115 7.30 -11.36 -13.32
N ALA A 116 8.53 -11.13 -12.86
CA ALA A 116 9.60 -12.14 -12.92
C ALA A 116 9.20 -13.44 -12.22
N LEU A 117 8.58 -13.34 -11.04
CA LEU A 117 8.17 -14.50 -10.24
C LEU A 117 6.92 -15.18 -10.78
N HIS A 118 5.88 -14.41 -11.11
CA HIS A 118 4.55 -14.96 -11.44
C HIS A 118 4.36 -15.29 -12.93
N VAL A 119 5.09 -14.60 -13.81
CA VAL A 119 4.98 -14.75 -15.28
C VAL A 119 6.27 -15.28 -15.88
N GLY A 120 7.42 -14.77 -15.43
CA GLY A 120 8.74 -15.11 -15.98
C GLY A 120 9.33 -16.43 -15.48
N GLY A 121 8.76 -17.03 -14.43
CA GLY A 121 9.26 -18.27 -13.82
C GLY A 121 10.59 -18.13 -13.08
N GLN A 122 11.08 -16.90 -12.87
CA GLN A 122 12.29 -16.64 -12.09
C GLN A 122 12.02 -16.85 -10.61
N ARG A 123 13.01 -17.37 -9.88
CA ARG A 123 12.88 -17.65 -8.44
C ARG A 123 13.37 -16.47 -7.59
N LEU A 124 14.48 -15.84 -7.98
CA LEU A 124 15.14 -14.74 -7.25
C LEU A 124 15.45 -15.11 -5.78
N LEU A 125 15.87 -16.37 -5.56
CA LEU A 125 16.10 -16.95 -4.24
C LEU A 125 17.56 -16.92 -3.79
N ASP A 126 18.47 -16.44 -4.62
CA ASP A 126 19.85 -16.20 -4.25
C ASP A 126 20.34 -14.81 -4.66
N LYS A 127 21.43 -14.40 -4.02
CA LYS A 127 22.03 -13.08 -4.18
C LYS A 127 22.49 -12.82 -5.62
N ALA A 128 22.92 -13.85 -6.36
CA ALA A 128 23.41 -13.67 -7.73
C ALA A 128 22.25 -13.42 -8.70
N GLU A 129 21.17 -14.21 -8.61
CA GLU A 129 19.95 -14.00 -9.41
C GLU A 129 19.38 -12.59 -9.18
N GLN A 130 19.29 -12.16 -7.93
CA GLN A 130 18.79 -10.83 -7.56
C GLN A 130 19.67 -9.69 -8.10
N ARG A 131 20.99 -9.87 -8.05
CA ARG A 131 21.94 -8.90 -8.61
C ARG A 131 21.76 -8.78 -10.10
N GLU A 132 21.77 -9.90 -10.82
CA GLU A 132 21.62 -9.95 -12.27
C GLU A 132 20.28 -9.33 -12.70
N PHE A 133 19.22 -9.59 -11.94
CA PHE A 133 17.92 -8.97 -12.17
C PHE A 133 17.98 -7.44 -12.04
N LEU A 134 18.52 -6.88 -10.95
CA LEU A 134 18.60 -5.43 -10.77
C LEU A 134 19.58 -4.75 -11.75
N MET A 135 20.66 -5.44 -12.13
CA MET A 135 21.54 -5.01 -13.21
C MET A 135 20.76 -4.88 -14.52
N ALA A 136 20.00 -5.91 -14.90
CA ALA A 136 19.27 -5.93 -16.16
C ALA A 136 18.10 -4.94 -16.20
N LYS A 137 17.41 -4.75 -15.07
CA LYS A 137 16.19 -3.93 -15.00
C LYS A 137 16.43 -2.47 -14.66
N ALA A 138 17.49 -2.17 -13.91
CA ALA A 138 17.74 -0.83 -13.39
C ALA A 138 19.19 -0.34 -13.58
N GLY A 139 20.07 -1.11 -14.25
CA GLY A 139 21.44 -0.69 -14.50
C GLY A 139 22.31 -0.57 -13.24
N VAL A 140 21.88 -1.18 -12.14
CA VAL A 140 22.64 -1.21 -10.87
C VAL A 140 23.98 -1.92 -11.11
N SER A 141 25.10 -1.38 -10.64
CA SER A 141 26.39 -2.06 -10.78
C SER A 141 26.49 -3.26 -9.82
N ALA A 142 27.28 -4.28 -10.19
CA ALA A 142 27.51 -5.41 -9.30
C ALA A 142 28.14 -4.99 -7.95
N GLU A 143 28.99 -3.96 -7.97
CA GLU A 143 29.61 -3.39 -6.79
C GLU A 143 28.59 -2.74 -5.87
N ASP A 144 27.75 -1.84 -6.40
CA ASP A 144 26.72 -1.13 -5.63
C ASP A 144 25.70 -2.10 -5.04
N PHE A 145 25.28 -3.09 -5.83
CA PHE A 145 24.41 -4.16 -5.32
C PHE A 145 25.07 -4.89 -4.15
N ASN A 146 26.29 -5.41 -4.33
CA ASN A 146 26.95 -6.22 -3.30
C ASN A 146 27.18 -5.43 -2.02
N LYS A 147 27.59 -4.16 -2.14
CA LYS A 147 27.78 -3.24 -1.02
C LYS A 147 26.47 -2.96 -0.29
N THR A 148 25.39 -2.73 -1.03
CA THR A 148 24.08 -2.40 -0.45
C THR A 148 23.42 -3.62 0.20
N TYR A 149 23.54 -4.79 -0.44
CA TYR A 149 22.96 -6.06 0.03
C TYR A 149 23.35 -6.40 1.48
N ASP A 150 24.60 -6.17 1.85
CA ASP A 150 25.14 -6.48 3.18
C ASP A 150 25.19 -5.27 4.13
N SER A 151 24.67 -4.12 3.68
CA SER A 151 24.74 -2.85 4.39
C SER A 151 23.95 -2.86 5.71
N PHE A 152 24.36 -1.99 6.63
CA PHE A 152 23.61 -1.74 7.87
C PHE A 152 22.20 -1.24 7.58
N THR A 153 22.01 -0.39 6.56
CA THR A 153 20.71 0.15 6.16
C THR A 153 19.72 -0.97 5.82
N VAL A 154 20.10 -1.91 4.96
CA VAL A 154 19.24 -3.04 4.57
C VAL A 154 18.93 -3.91 5.79
N LYS A 155 19.92 -4.26 6.62
CA LYS A 155 19.71 -5.06 7.84
C LYS A 155 18.75 -4.39 8.83
N SER A 156 18.88 -3.07 9.01
CA SER A 156 18.02 -2.28 9.88
C SER A 156 16.58 -2.25 9.35
N ARG A 157 16.40 -2.01 8.05
CA ARG A 157 15.08 -2.01 7.39
C ARG A 157 14.40 -3.38 7.48
N MET A 158 15.12 -4.47 7.24
CA MET A 158 14.59 -5.82 7.44
C MET A 158 14.11 -6.03 8.88
N LYS A 159 14.92 -5.66 9.89
CA LYS A 159 14.51 -5.78 11.30
C LYS A 159 13.26 -4.95 11.60
N GLN A 160 13.18 -3.73 11.08
CA GLN A 160 12.01 -2.87 11.25
C GLN A 160 10.77 -3.48 10.61
N ALA A 161 10.87 -4.00 9.38
CA ALA A 161 9.76 -4.65 8.70
C ALA A 161 9.24 -5.88 9.49
N ASP A 162 10.13 -6.75 9.99
CA ASP A 162 9.72 -7.91 10.82
C ASP A 162 8.99 -7.46 12.09
N GLN A 163 9.51 -6.42 12.77
CA GLN A 163 8.87 -5.85 13.95
C GLN A 163 7.50 -5.27 13.65
N ARG A 164 7.35 -4.55 12.53
CA ARG A 164 6.06 -3.98 12.10
C ARG A 164 5.03 -5.06 11.79
N ILE A 165 5.40 -6.08 11.01
CA ILE A 165 4.51 -7.22 10.70
C ILE A 165 4.02 -7.92 11.97
N ARG A 166 4.91 -8.12 12.96
CA ARG A 166 4.54 -8.69 14.27
C ARG A 166 3.64 -7.76 15.08
N ALA A 167 3.95 -6.46 15.11
CA ALA A 167 3.17 -5.48 15.85
C ALA A 167 1.74 -5.34 15.29
N PHE A 168 1.59 -5.42 13.97
CA PHE A 168 0.29 -5.49 13.30
C PHE A 168 -0.43 -6.83 13.51
N LYS A 169 0.20 -7.84 14.12
CA LYS A 169 -0.36 -9.18 14.31
C LYS A 169 -0.83 -9.81 12.97
N ILE A 170 -0.12 -9.53 11.88
CA ILE A 170 -0.46 -10.04 10.55
C ILE A 170 0.01 -11.49 10.43
N ASP A 171 -0.90 -12.37 10.00
CA ASP A 171 -0.66 -13.80 9.77
C ASP A 171 -0.74 -14.19 8.28
N GLY A 172 -1.08 -13.25 7.40
CA GLY A 172 -1.24 -13.47 5.96
C GLY A 172 -1.14 -12.19 5.14
N VAL A 173 -0.96 -12.33 3.82
CA VAL A 173 -0.82 -11.22 2.87
C VAL A 173 -1.71 -11.44 1.64
N PRO A 174 -2.14 -10.38 0.94
CA PRO A 174 -1.90 -8.97 1.24
C PRO A 174 -2.80 -8.43 2.37
N ALA A 175 -2.30 -7.43 3.09
CA ALA A 175 -3.07 -6.61 4.00
C ALA A 175 -2.63 -5.14 3.87
N LEU A 176 -3.58 -4.21 3.89
CA LEU A 176 -3.30 -2.78 3.98
C LEU A 176 -3.53 -2.29 5.41
N ILE A 177 -2.63 -1.44 5.89
CA ILE A 177 -2.68 -0.87 7.22
C ILE A 177 -2.81 0.64 7.08
N VAL A 178 -3.81 1.24 7.72
CA VAL A 178 -4.02 2.70 7.71
C VAL A 178 -3.67 3.27 9.08
N GLN A 179 -2.78 4.26 9.07
CA GLN A 179 -2.26 5.02 10.20
C GLN A 179 -1.75 4.15 11.37
N GLY A 180 -1.29 2.93 11.08
CA GLY A 180 -0.89 1.96 12.10
C GLY A 180 -2.03 1.56 13.07
N LYS A 181 -3.29 1.83 12.71
CA LYS A 181 -4.49 1.64 13.55
C LYS A 181 -5.45 0.63 12.97
N TYR A 182 -5.56 0.56 11.65
CA TYR A 182 -6.60 -0.22 10.97
C TYR A 182 -5.97 -1.23 10.03
N ILE A 183 -6.44 -2.47 10.03
CA ILE A 183 -6.03 -3.51 9.09
C ILE A 183 -7.19 -3.84 8.16
N VAL A 184 -6.91 -3.85 6.87
CA VAL A 184 -7.87 -4.15 5.81
C VAL A 184 -7.33 -5.31 4.97
N THR A 185 -8.13 -6.35 4.80
CA THR A 185 -7.84 -7.46 3.90
C THR A 185 -8.92 -7.56 2.83
N ALA A 186 -8.56 -8.09 1.65
CA ALA A 186 -9.54 -8.29 0.57
C ALA A 186 -10.68 -9.22 1.00
N ARG A 187 -10.40 -10.16 1.91
CA ARG A 187 -11.41 -11.06 2.49
C ARG A 187 -12.46 -10.30 3.30
N GLN A 188 -12.05 -9.34 4.12
CA GLN A 188 -12.98 -8.53 4.92
C GLN A 188 -13.73 -7.51 4.07
N ALA A 189 -13.04 -6.89 3.12
CA ALA A 189 -13.64 -5.90 2.24
C ALA A 189 -14.56 -6.52 1.16
N GLY A 190 -14.37 -7.81 0.83
CA GLY A 190 -15.17 -8.55 -0.15
C GLY A 190 -14.56 -8.62 -1.55
N SER A 191 -13.62 -7.74 -1.90
CA SER A 191 -12.80 -7.80 -3.12
C SER A 191 -11.54 -6.95 -2.98
N GLN A 192 -10.64 -7.00 -3.97
CA GLN A 192 -9.46 -6.12 -4.02
C GLN A 192 -9.85 -4.66 -4.26
N GLU A 193 -10.85 -4.41 -5.11
CA GLU A 193 -11.39 -3.07 -5.38
C GLU A 193 -12.11 -2.52 -4.14
N ALA A 194 -12.87 -3.36 -3.44
CA ALA A 194 -13.55 -2.97 -2.21
C ALA A 194 -12.54 -2.65 -1.11
N LEU A 195 -11.40 -3.37 -1.04
CA LEU A 195 -10.32 -3.07 -0.11
C LEU A 195 -9.79 -1.65 -0.29
N ILE A 196 -9.60 -1.18 -1.53
CA ILE A 196 -9.16 0.20 -1.79
C ILE A 196 -10.19 1.22 -1.27
N LYS A 197 -11.49 0.97 -1.49
CA LYS A 197 -12.56 1.86 -0.98
C LYS A 197 -12.60 1.93 0.54
N VAL A 198 -12.34 0.81 1.24
CA VAL A 198 -12.23 0.79 2.71
C VAL A 198 -11.03 1.61 3.16
N VAL A 199 -9.89 1.48 2.47
CA VAL A 199 -8.69 2.27 2.77
C VAL A 199 -8.93 3.76 2.56
N ASP A 200 -9.54 4.17 1.46
CA ASP A 200 -9.88 5.59 1.20
C ASP A 200 -10.80 6.15 2.30
N HIS A 201 -11.80 5.38 2.73
CA HIS A 201 -12.67 5.77 3.84
C HIS A 201 -11.89 5.98 5.15
N LEU A 202 -10.94 5.11 5.46
CA LEU A 202 -10.11 5.20 6.67
C LEU A 202 -9.12 6.37 6.59
N ILE A 203 -8.57 6.66 5.40
CA ILE A 203 -7.77 7.86 5.16
C ILE A 203 -8.62 9.11 5.43
N ASP A 204 -9.83 9.19 4.89
CA ASP A 204 -10.74 10.32 5.12
C ASP A 204 -11.17 10.45 6.59
N GLN A 205 -11.30 9.33 7.30
CA GLN A 205 -11.55 9.34 8.74
C GLN A 205 -10.37 9.94 9.51
N GLU A 206 -9.14 9.51 9.22
CA GLU A 206 -7.94 10.02 9.89
C GLU A 206 -7.68 11.48 9.54
N ARG A 207 -7.93 11.89 8.29
CA ARG A 207 -7.83 13.29 7.85
C ARG A 207 -8.73 14.22 8.65
N ARG A 208 -9.92 13.77 9.04
CA ARG A 208 -10.88 14.54 9.85
C ARG A 208 -10.52 14.58 11.34
N ALA A 209 -9.62 13.70 11.78
CA ALA A 209 -9.17 13.61 13.17
C ALA A 209 -7.87 14.40 13.45
N LEU A 210 -7.18 14.85 12.40
CA LEU A 210 -6.06 15.79 12.45
C LEU A 210 -6.54 17.23 12.61
#